data_AF-A0A0A2A7U7-F1
#
_entry.id   AF-A0A0A2A7U7-F1
#
_cell.length_a   1.000
_cell.length_b   1.000
_cell.length_c   1.000
_cell.angle_alpha   90.00
_cell.angle_beta   90.00
_cell.angle_gamma   90.00
#
_symmetry.space_group_name_H-M   'P 1'
#
loop_
_entity.id
_entity.type
_entity.pdbx_description
1 polymer ?
#
loop_
_entity_poly.entity_id
_entity_poly.type
_entity_poly.pdbx_seq_one_letter_code
_entity_poly.pdbx_strand_id
1 'polypeptide(L)'
;MNTFSREELASKKDVKELRETVQELIQSFSFTRETVDQLRMDFDLAREGNPFNVNVWLKPSELAVILKVSNSTVTKWRNEGLFKKTSVKEVVRGKRTDFYYHRINAVKDVSKIKPIQISNKKIINSFS
;
A
#
# COMPACT_ATOMS: atom_id res chain seq x y z
N MET A 1 -3.90 -44.24 -39.45
CA MET A 1 -2.67 -43.50 -39.15
C MET A 1 -2.73 -42.20 -39.94
N ASN A 2 -2.89 -41.05 -39.28
CA ASN A 2 -2.82 -39.75 -39.97
C ASN A 2 -1.36 -39.48 -40.32
N THR A 3 -1.01 -39.72 -41.57
CA THR A 3 0.23 -39.23 -42.16
C THR A 3 0.01 -37.76 -42.48
N PHE A 4 0.48 -36.87 -41.59
CA PHE A 4 0.49 -35.45 -41.90
C PHE A 4 1.28 -35.24 -43.19
N SER A 5 0.68 -34.56 -44.15
CA SER A 5 1.31 -34.28 -45.45
C SER A 5 2.53 -33.39 -45.22
N ARG A 6 3.56 -33.47 -46.06
CA ARG A 6 4.81 -32.71 -45.87
C ARG A 6 4.61 -31.19 -45.85
N GLU A 7 3.46 -30.73 -46.35
CA GLU A 7 2.96 -29.35 -46.33
C GLU A 7 2.32 -28.95 -44.99
N GLU A 8 1.88 -29.90 -44.17
CA GLU A 8 1.37 -29.68 -42.80
C GLU A 8 2.49 -29.62 -41.76
N LEU A 9 3.71 -30.06 -42.12
CA LEU A 9 4.89 -29.93 -41.29
C LEU A 9 5.54 -28.56 -41.54
N ALA A 10 5.59 -27.73 -40.50
CA ALA A 10 6.22 -26.40 -40.56
C ALA A 10 7.59 -26.48 -41.23
N SER A 11 7.81 -25.64 -42.24
CA SER A 11 9.07 -25.63 -42.97
C SER A 11 10.22 -25.21 -42.03
N LYS A 12 11.45 -25.58 -42.37
CA LYS A 12 12.63 -25.12 -41.60
C LYS A 12 12.70 -23.60 -41.48
N LYS A 13 12.13 -22.87 -42.46
CA LYS A 13 12.01 -21.42 -42.46
C LYS A 13 11.03 -20.96 -41.38
N ASP A 14 9.85 -21.58 -41.31
CA ASP A 14 8.81 -21.25 -40.32
C ASP A 14 9.29 -21.54 -38.89
N VAL A 15 10.02 -22.64 -38.68
CA VAL A 15 10.63 -22.96 -37.37
C VAL A 15 11.70 -21.95 -36.99
N LYS A 16 12.47 -21.45 -37.96
CA LYS A 16 13.50 -20.43 -37.74
C LYS A 16 12.87 -19.08 -37.37
N GLU A 17 11.86 -18.64 -38.12
CA GLU A 17 11.12 -17.39 -37.85
C GLU A 17 10.45 -17.47 -36.47
N LEU A 18 9.80 -18.59 -36.14
CA LEU A 18 9.19 -18.78 -34.82
C LEU A 18 10.22 -18.69 -33.69
N ARG A 19 11.41 -19.25 -33.88
CA ARG A 19 12.51 -19.18 -32.90
C ARG A 19 12.98 -17.74 -32.70
N GLU A 20 13.10 -16.97 -33.78
CA GLU A 20 13.49 -15.56 -33.72
C GLU A 20 12.41 -14.74 -32.98
N THR A 21 11.13 -14.91 -33.29
CA THR A 21 10.02 -14.25 -32.59
C THR A 21 9.97 -14.61 -31.10
N VAL A 22 10.21 -15.88 -30.75
CA VAL A 22 10.27 -16.31 -29.34
C VAL A 22 11.45 -15.66 -28.61
N GLN A 23 12.61 -15.51 -29.27
CA GLN A 23 13.75 -14.82 -28.68
C GLN A 23 13.46 -13.34 -28.42
N GLU A 24 12.83 -12.65 -29.36
CA GLU A 24 12.41 -11.25 -29.18
C GLU A 24 11.40 -11.10 -28.03
N LEU A 25 10.45 -12.04 -27.91
CA LEU A 25 9.48 -12.04 -26.82
C LEU A 25 10.15 -12.24 -25.45
N ILE A 26 11.11 -13.16 -25.35
CA ILE A 26 11.88 -13.39 -24.12
C ILE A 26 12.66 -12.14 -23.70
N GLN A 27 13.28 -11.45 -24.67
CA GLN A 27 14.01 -10.20 -24.41
C GLN A 27 13.05 -9.11 -23.93
N SER A 28 11.91 -8.94 -24.60
CA SER A 28 10.88 -7.96 -24.24
C SER A 28 10.31 -8.21 -22.84
N PHE A 29 10.07 -9.47 -22.49
CA PHE A 29 9.61 -9.87 -21.17
C PHE A 29 10.65 -9.59 -20.09
N SER A 30 11.94 -9.86 -20.36
CA SER A 30 13.03 -9.58 -19.43
C SER A 30 13.13 -8.09 -19.12
N PHE A 31 13.08 -7.24 -20.16
CA PHE A 31 13.07 -5.78 -20.00
C PHE A 31 11.85 -5.28 -19.20
N THR A 32 10.68 -5.85 -19.46
CA THR A 32 9.46 -5.52 -18.72
C THR A 32 9.60 -5.88 -17.24
N ARG A 33 10.14 -7.06 -16.94
CA ARG A 33 10.38 -7.51 -15.57
C ARG A 33 11.33 -6.56 -14.83
N GLU A 34 12.44 -6.19 -15.45
CA GLU A 34 13.41 -5.25 -14.88
C GLU A 34 12.76 -3.88 -14.61
N THR A 35 11.96 -3.38 -15.56
CA THR A 35 11.24 -2.12 -15.39
C THR A 35 10.24 -2.17 -14.23
N VAL A 36 9.52 -3.28 -14.07
CA VAL A 36 8.59 -3.48 -12.95
C VAL A 36 9.33 -3.54 -11.61
N ASP A 37 10.46 -4.22 -11.56
CA ASP A 37 11.28 -4.30 -10.35
C ASP A 37 11.87 -2.91 -9.99
N GLN A 38 12.29 -2.13 -10.98
CA GLN A 38 12.72 -0.74 -10.78
C GLN A 38 11.56 0.14 -10.26
N LEU A 39 10.37 0.05 -10.85
CA LEU A 39 9.20 0.80 -10.39
C LEU A 39 8.82 0.46 -8.94
N ARG A 40 9.01 -0.80 -8.50
CA ARG A 40 8.80 -1.19 -7.11
C ARG A 40 9.80 -0.50 -6.18
N MET A 41 11.08 -0.48 -6.56
CA MET A 41 12.12 0.21 -5.79
C MET A 41 11.86 1.71 -5.74
N ASP A 42 11.52 2.34 -6.87
CA ASP A 42 11.20 3.76 -6.94
C ASP A 42 9.98 4.10 -6.10
N PHE A 43 8.97 3.22 -6.07
CA PHE A 43 7.79 3.39 -5.22
C PHE A 43 8.14 3.27 -3.73
N ASP A 44 8.98 2.31 -3.34
CA ASP A 44 9.46 2.19 -1.97
C ASP A 44 10.28 3.41 -1.54
N LEU A 45 11.17 3.91 -2.41
CA LEU A 45 11.93 5.14 -2.19
C LEU A 45 11.03 6.38 -2.10
N ALA A 46 10.05 6.51 -3.00
CA ALA A 46 9.07 7.60 -2.96
C ALA A 46 8.19 7.52 -1.70
N ARG A 47 7.89 6.32 -1.21
CA ARG A 47 7.20 6.11 0.07
C ARG A 47 8.05 6.59 1.24
N GLU A 48 9.34 6.27 1.25
CA GLU A 48 10.26 6.63 2.33
C GLU A 48 10.64 8.11 2.33
N GLY A 49 10.80 8.71 1.15
CA GLY A 49 11.18 10.11 0.95
C GLY A 49 10.04 11.12 1.00
N ASN A 50 8.78 10.67 1.05
CA ASN A 50 7.63 11.57 1.11
C ASN A 50 7.33 12.00 2.56
N PRO A 51 7.57 13.27 2.94
CA PRO A 51 7.31 13.77 4.30
C PRO A 51 5.81 13.75 4.68
N PHE A 52 4.92 13.53 3.71
CA PHE A 52 3.48 13.36 3.90
C PHE A 52 3.01 11.90 3.87
N ASN A 53 3.89 10.94 3.57
CA ASN A 53 3.57 9.52 3.71
C ASN A 53 3.74 9.09 5.16
N VAL A 54 2.88 9.65 6.00
CA VAL A 54 2.64 9.17 7.36
C VAL A 54 2.11 7.76 7.20
N ASN A 55 2.83 6.76 7.74
CA ASN A 55 2.41 5.36 7.82
C ASN A 55 0.88 5.26 7.85
N VAL A 56 0.27 4.83 6.74
CA VAL A 56 -1.18 4.94 6.53
C VAL A 56 -1.94 4.24 7.66
N TRP A 57 -1.33 3.18 8.18
CA TRP A 57 -1.85 2.34 9.25
C TRP A 57 -1.10 2.60 10.55
N LEU A 58 -1.74 3.37 11.43
CA LEU A 58 -1.20 3.80 12.71
C LEU A 58 -1.46 2.78 13.81
N LYS A 59 -0.50 2.58 14.70
CA LYS A 59 -0.74 1.91 15.99
C LYS A 59 -1.72 2.75 16.84
N PRO A 60 -2.36 2.15 17.85
CA PRO A 60 -3.24 2.89 18.76
C PRO A 60 -2.54 4.10 19.39
N SER A 61 -1.24 3.98 19.70
CA SER A 61 -0.42 5.05 20.26
C SER A 61 -0.21 6.23 19.31
N GLU A 62 0.05 5.95 18.04
CA GLU A 62 0.31 7.00 17.04
C GLU A 62 -0.99 7.74 16.72
N LEU A 63 -2.11 7.02 16.59
CA LEU A 63 -3.42 7.64 16.40
C LEU A 63 -3.82 8.47 17.63
N ALA A 64 -3.53 7.98 18.84
CA ALA A 64 -3.81 8.70 20.09
C ALA A 64 -3.06 10.05 20.16
N VAL A 65 -1.80 10.10 19.72
CA VAL A 65 -1.03 11.36 19.63
C VAL A 65 -1.70 12.35 18.68
N ILE A 66 -2.07 11.91 17.47
CA ILE A 66 -2.73 12.77 16.47
C ILE A 66 -4.05 13.31 17.00
N LEU A 67 -4.83 12.43 17.63
CA LEU A 67 -6.14 12.77 18.19
C LEU A 67 -6.03 13.50 19.52
N LYS A 68 -4.85 13.62 20.14
CA LYS A 68 -4.65 14.16 21.49
C LYS A 68 -5.57 13.50 22.53
N VAL A 69 -5.52 12.17 22.60
CA VAL A 69 -6.26 11.33 23.57
C VAL A 69 -5.33 10.23 24.10
N SER A 70 -5.78 9.43 25.08
CA SER A 70 -5.02 8.27 25.54
C SER A 70 -5.20 7.05 24.64
N ASN A 71 -4.25 6.10 24.68
CA ASN A 71 -4.34 4.81 23.99
C ASN A 71 -5.58 4.00 24.44
N SER A 72 -5.94 4.13 25.72
CA SER A 72 -7.14 3.49 26.28
C SER A 72 -8.42 4.05 25.66
N THR A 73 -8.49 5.35 25.37
CA THR A 73 -9.63 5.97 24.67
C THR A 73 -9.76 5.45 23.23
N VAL A 74 -8.66 5.35 22.49
CA VAL A 74 -8.69 4.74 21.14
C VAL A 74 -9.18 3.29 21.19
N THR A 75 -8.73 2.53 22.18
CA THR A 75 -9.17 1.15 22.41
C THR A 75 -10.66 1.06 22.76
N LYS A 76 -11.13 1.95 23.64
CA LYS A 76 -12.55 2.07 24.00
C LYS A 76 -13.39 2.36 22.76
N TRP A 77 -13.00 3.34 21.94
CA TRP A 77 -13.73 3.69 20.72
C TRP A 77 -13.78 2.56 19.69
N ARG A 78 -12.72 1.76 19.59
CA ARG A 78 -12.74 0.53 18.78
C ARG A 78 -13.76 -0.46 19.31
N ASN A 79 -13.76 -0.72 20.61
CA ASN A 79 -14.68 -1.68 21.23
C ASN A 79 -16.14 -1.21 21.18
N GLU A 80 -16.37 0.10 21.19
CA GLU A 80 -17.70 0.74 21.02
C GLU A 80 -18.16 0.77 19.54
N GLY A 81 -17.33 0.33 18.59
CA GLY A 81 -17.68 0.30 17.17
C GLY A 81 -17.68 1.68 16.50
N LEU A 82 -17.03 2.68 17.09
CA LEU A 82 -16.97 4.04 16.54
C LEU A 82 -16.09 4.15 15.29
N PHE A 83 -15.13 3.23 15.12
CA PHE A 83 -14.36 3.10 13.89
C PHE A 83 -15.05 2.13 12.93
N LYS A 84 -15.15 2.53 11.66
CA LYS A 84 -15.64 1.64 10.61
C LYS A 84 -14.66 0.51 10.34
N LYS A 85 -15.15 -0.60 9.78
CA LYS A 85 -14.29 -1.73 9.35
C LYS A 85 -13.20 -1.31 8.36
N THR A 86 -13.47 -0.31 7.50
CA THR A 86 -12.48 0.26 6.56
C THR A 86 -11.38 1.08 7.24
N SER A 87 -11.56 1.41 8.51
CA SER A 87 -10.64 2.25 9.29
C SER A 87 -9.76 1.43 10.23
N VAL A 88 -10.05 0.14 10.43
CA VAL A 88 -9.36 -0.74 11.37
C VAL A 88 -8.83 -1.97 10.63
N LYS A 89 -7.56 -2.29 10.83
CA LYS A 89 -6.93 -3.52 10.37
C LYS A 89 -6.53 -4.35 11.58
N GLU A 90 -7.01 -5.58 11.62
CA GLU A 90 -6.64 -6.57 12.64
C GLU A 90 -5.50 -7.44 12.12
N VAL A 91 -4.49 -7.67 12.94
CA VAL A 91 -3.33 -8.50 12.62
C VAL A 91 -3.12 -9.51 13.75
N VAL A 92 -3.46 -10.77 13.47
CA VAL A 92 -3.25 -11.87 14.43
C VAL A 92 -1.77 -12.26 14.44
N ARG A 93 -1.16 -12.23 15.62
CA ARG A 93 0.22 -12.64 15.88
C ARG A 93 0.23 -13.71 16.98
N GLY A 94 -0.01 -14.95 16.59
CA GLY A 94 -0.16 -16.06 17.54
C GLY A 94 -1.34 -15.85 18.47
N LYS A 95 -1.10 -15.73 19.78
CA LYS A 95 -2.14 -15.48 20.80
C LYS A 95 -2.57 -14.01 20.95
N ARG A 96 -1.88 -13.07 20.29
CA ARG A 96 -2.13 -11.63 20.41
C ARG A 96 -2.71 -11.07 19.11
N THR A 97 -3.71 -10.20 19.22
CA THR A 97 -4.23 -9.45 18.08
C THR A 97 -3.77 -8.00 18.19
N ASP A 98 -3.04 -7.54 17.17
CA ASP A 98 -2.66 -6.14 17.04
C ASP A 98 -3.66 -5.40 16.15
N PHE A 99 -3.97 -4.16 16.52
CA PHE A 99 -4.91 -3.31 15.79
C PHE A 99 -4.18 -2.11 15.20
N TYR A 100 -4.45 -1.83 13.94
CA TYR A 100 -3.92 -0.66 13.22
C TYR A 100 -5.08 0.17 12.65
N TYR A 101 -4.86 1.47 12.52
CA TYR A 101 -5.89 2.41 12.13
C TYR A 101 -5.49 3.22 10.91
N HIS A 102 -6.34 3.25 9.89
CA HIS A 102 -6.10 4.07 8.72
C HIS A 102 -6.19 5.55 9.09
N ARG A 103 -5.08 6.29 9.04
CA ARG A 103 -4.97 7.67 9.56
C ARG A 103 -6.14 8.57 9.18
N ILE A 104 -6.44 8.69 7.88
CA ILE A 104 -7.49 9.59 7.38
C ILE A 104 -8.89 9.11 7.80
N ASN A 105 -9.22 7.84 7.53
CA ASN A 105 -10.54 7.29 7.81
C ASN A 105 -10.83 7.25 9.31
N ALA A 106 -9.87 6.83 10.13
CA ALA A 106 -10.03 6.77 11.58
C ALA A 106 -10.22 8.16 12.19
N VAL A 107 -9.45 9.17 11.75
CA VAL A 107 -9.65 10.56 12.19
C VAL A 107 -11.02 11.09 11.76
N LYS A 108 -11.47 10.77 10.54
CA LYS A 108 -12.79 11.16 10.04
C LYS A 108 -13.95 10.50 10.79
N ASP A 109 -13.79 9.25 11.20
CA ASP A 109 -14.83 8.52 11.94
C ASP A 109 -15.07 9.14 13.32
N VAL A 110 -14.00 9.57 14.01
CA VAL A 110 -14.08 10.13 15.37
C VAL A 110 -14.17 11.65 15.42
N SER A 111 -14.04 12.35 14.28
CA SER A 111 -14.13 13.82 14.21
C SER A 111 -15.51 14.36 14.60
N LYS A 112 -16.56 13.54 14.48
CA LYS A 112 -17.92 13.90 14.92
C LYS A 112 -18.09 13.87 16.44
N ILE A 113 -17.22 13.11 17.12
CA ILE A 113 -17.29 12.82 18.55
C ILE A 113 -16.40 13.81 19.31
N LYS A 114 -15.29 14.22 18.69
CA LYS A 114 -14.37 15.22 19.23
C LYS A 114 -14.45 16.49 18.39
N PRO A 115 -14.98 17.62 18.90
CA PRO A 115 -14.62 18.91 18.33
C PRO A 115 -13.10 19.02 18.42
N ILE A 116 -12.43 18.91 17.27
CA ILE A 116 -10.98 18.86 17.20
C ILE A 116 -10.50 20.21 17.75
N GLN A 117 -10.00 20.23 18.98
CA GLN A 117 -9.21 21.35 19.47
C GLN A 117 -7.86 21.32 18.76
N ILE A 118 -7.87 21.78 17.51
CA ILE A 118 -6.68 22.19 16.79
C ILE A 118 -6.13 23.32 17.65
N SER A 119 -5.04 23.04 18.37
CA SER A 119 -4.34 24.08 19.12
C SER A 119 -3.80 25.02 18.06
N ASN A 120 -4.43 26.17 17.87
CA ASN A 120 -3.84 27.28 17.15
C ASN A 120 -2.52 27.56 17.86
N LYS A 121 -1.41 27.16 17.21
CA LYS A 121 -0.08 27.51 17.69
C LYS A 121 -0.05 29.04 17.59
N LYS A 122 -0.18 29.74 18.73
CA LYS A 122 0.11 31.17 18.78
C LYS A 122 1.53 31.31 18.25
N ILE A 123 1.67 31.84 17.04
CA ILE A 123 2.96 32.32 16.55
C ILE A 123 3.31 33.43 17.51
N ILE A 124 4.29 33.15 18.37
CA ILE A 124 4.86 34.12 19.28
C ILE A 124 5.63 35.06 18.36
N ASN A 125 5.05 36.22 18.05
CA ASN A 125 5.79 37.30 17.41
C ASN A 125 6.77 37.86 18.45
N SER A 126 7.89 37.17 18.65
CA SER A 126 9.04 37.69 19.38
C SER A 126 9.96 38.40 18.39
N PHE A 127 9.49 39.52 17.85
CA PHE A 127 10.32 40.58 17.27
C PHE A 127 9.58 41.90 17.49
N SER A 128 9.75 42.46 18.67
CA SER A 128 9.53 43.86 19.03
C SER A 128 10.57 44.22 20.07
#